data_AF-A0A2N8SSY1-F1
#
_entry.id   AF-A0A2N8SSY1-F1
#
_cell.length_a   1.000
_cell.length_b   1.000
_cell.length_c   1.000
_cell.angle_alpha   90.00
_cell.angle_beta   90.00
_cell.angle_gamma   90.00
#
_symmetry.space_group_name_H-M   'P 1'
#
loop_
_entity.id
_entity.type
_entity.pdbx_description
1 polymer ?
#
loop_
_entity_poly.entity_id
_entity_poly.type
_entity_poly.pdbx_seq_one_letter_code
_entity_poly.pdbx_strand_id
1 'polypeptide(L)'
;MNAIDLLIDDHEKVKDILTRMTESTERAVKTRAELLQKLEMEVSIHTQLEEQILYPAFKEAGGKEELKMFHEAKEEHRAVDSLVLPDLKSTDPSSVQFSGRAKVCKELLEHHIEEEESEMFPKARELFDQARLEAMGQQMAELKERLKKEFMANQAA
;
A
#
# COMPACT_ATOMS: atom_id res chain seq x y z
N MET A 1 -12.73 4.71 -13.57
CA MET A 1 -11.46 4.13 -13.12
C MET A 1 -11.76 2.72 -12.64
N ASN A 2 -11.10 1.70 -13.18
CA ASN A 2 -11.30 0.33 -12.71
C ASN A 2 -10.44 0.06 -11.46
N ALA A 3 -10.59 -1.13 -10.85
CA ALA A 3 -9.84 -1.51 -9.64
C ALA A 3 -8.31 -1.41 -9.81
N ILE A 4 -7.77 -1.95 -10.90
CA ILE A 4 -6.32 -1.98 -11.14
C ILE A 4 -5.76 -0.57 -11.33
N ASP A 5 -6.45 0.27 -12.10
CA ASP A 5 -6.02 1.66 -12.32
C ASP A 5 -6.02 2.46 -11.00
N LEU A 6 -6.99 2.19 -10.10
CA LEU A 6 -7.06 2.81 -8.77
C LEU A 6 -5.86 2.43 -7.90
N LEU A 7 -5.47 1.16 -7.91
CA LEU A 7 -4.34 0.66 -7.10
C LEU A 7 -3.01 1.18 -7.63
N ILE A 8 -2.81 1.23 -8.96
CA ILE A 8 -1.64 1.87 -9.58
C ILE A 8 -1.54 3.34 -9.16
N ASP A 9 -2.66 4.08 -9.17
CA ASP A 9 -2.68 5.46 -8.70
C ASP A 9 -2.28 5.59 -7.21
N ASP A 10 -2.50 4.56 -6.39
CA ASP A 10 -2.06 4.53 -4.99
C ASP A 10 -0.59 4.15 -4.85
N HIS A 11 -0.11 3.20 -5.63
CA HIS A 11 1.31 2.86 -5.73
C HIS A 11 2.15 4.09 -6.05
N GLU A 12 1.74 4.90 -7.02
CA GLU A 12 2.47 6.13 -7.39
C GLU A 12 2.49 7.15 -6.25
N LYS A 13 1.42 7.27 -5.45
CA LYS A 13 1.42 8.11 -4.25
C LYS A 13 2.37 7.59 -3.19
N VAL A 14 2.38 6.28 -2.95
CA VAL A 14 3.27 5.63 -1.97
C VAL A 14 4.73 5.81 -2.38
N LYS A 15 5.07 5.54 -3.65
CA LYS A 15 6.40 5.77 -4.24
C LYS A 15 6.87 7.23 -4.09
N ASP A 16 6.01 8.22 -4.35
CA ASP A 16 6.32 9.65 -4.13
C ASP A 16 6.65 9.95 -2.67
N ILE A 17 5.80 9.50 -1.74
CA ILE A 17 5.98 9.74 -0.30
C ILE A 17 7.30 9.13 0.18
N LEU A 18 7.58 7.88 -0.19
CA LEU A 18 8.81 7.17 0.17
C LEU A 18 10.06 7.86 -0.40
N THR A 19 10.00 8.30 -1.66
CA THR A 19 11.10 9.02 -2.30
C THR A 19 11.39 10.34 -1.58
N ARG A 20 10.35 11.16 -1.33
CA ARG A 20 10.51 12.42 -0.60
C ARG A 20 11.00 12.22 0.83
N MET A 21 10.57 11.14 1.49
CA MET A 21 11.00 10.81 2.84
C MET A 21 12.48 10.40 2.87
N THR A 22 12.92 9.56 1.93
CA THR A 22 14.30 9.07 1.85
C THR A 22 15.30 10.11 1.34
N GLU A 23 14.86 11.06 0.52
CA GLU A 23 15.69 12.19 0.05
C GLU A 23 15.78 13.35 1.07
N SER A 24 14.95 13.32 2.12
CA SER A 24 14.97 14.34 3.16
C SER A 24 16.20 14.23 4.08
N THR A 25 16.63 15.35 4.65
CA THR A 25 17.73 15.40 5.63
C THR A 25 17.21 15.31 7.07
N GLU A 26 18.10 15.01 8.02
CA GLU A 26 17.81 14.95 9.47
C GLU A 26 17.23 16.26 10.02
N ARG A 27 17.49 17.39 9.35
CA ARG A 27 16.94 18.70 9.72
C ARG A 27 15.46 18.85 9.35
N ALA A 28 14.95 18.03 8.42
CA ALA A 28 13.58 18.10 7.91
C ALA A 28 12.58 17.35 8.82
N VAL A 29 12.73 17.46 10.14
CA VAL A 29 11.98 16.69 11.15
C VAL A 29 10.46 16.78 10.93
N LYS A 30 9.93 18.00 10.75
CA LYS A 30 8.50 18.22 10.51
C LYS A 30 8.02 17.52 9.23
N THR A 31 8.76 17.69 8.13
CA THR A 31 8.43 17.06 6.84
C THR A 31 8.49 15.54 6.93
N ARG A 32 9.48 14.96 7.61
CA ARG A 32 9.59 13.52 7.83
C ARG A 32 8.39 12.97 8.62
N ALA A 33 7.98 13.67 9.68
CA ALA A 33 6.82 13.28 10.48
C ALA A 33 5.50 13.34 9.66
N GLU A 34 5.30 14.41 8.89
CA GLU A 34 4.13 14.57 8.01
C GLU A 34 4.08 13.50 6.91
N LEU A 35 5.23 13.21 6.28
CA LEU A 35 5.32 12.17 5.25
C LEU A 35 5.06 10.78 5.84
N LEU A 36 5.58 10.48 7.03
CA LEU A 36 5.34 9.19 7.68
C LEU A 36 3.85 8.99 8.03
N GLN A 37 3.21 10.02 8.58
CA GLN A 37 1.78 9.98 8.87
C GLN A 37 0.95 9.77 7.60
N LYS A 38 1.34 10.42 6.50
CA LYS A 38 0.70 10.23 5.21
C LYS A 38 0.94 8.83 4.65
N LEU A 39 2.16 8.30 4.75
CA LEU A 39 2.51 6.95 4.32
C LEU A 39 1.66 5.91 5.04
N GLU A 40 1.58 6.01 6.37
CA GLU A 40 0.76 5.11 7.19
C GLU A 40 -0.70 5.09 6.72
N MET A 41 -1.28 6.27 6.47
CA MET A 41 -2.65 6.37 5.97
C MET A 41 -2.81 5.68 4.61
N GLU A 42 -1.97 6.05 3.64
CA GLU A 42 -2.11 5.54 2.26
C GLU A 42 -1.90 4.03 2.23
N VAL A 43 -0.85 3.50 2.89
CA VAL A 43 -0.58 2.05 2.95
C VAL A 43 -1.72 1.32 3.67
N SER A 44 -2.13 1.77 4.86
CA SER A 44 -3.19 1.09 5.63
C SER A 44 -4.53 1.02 4.89
N ILE A 45 -4.86 2.04 4.10
CA ILE A 45 -6.09 2.06 3.32
C ILE A 45 -5.93 1.17 2.09
N HIS A 46 -4.81 1.30 1.38
CA HIS A 46 -4.52 0.55 0.16
C HIS A 46 -4.56 -0.96 0.39
N THR A 47 -3.84 -1.46 1.40
CA THR A 47 -3.83 -2.90 1.73
C THR A 47 -5.22 -3.43 2.11
N GLN A 48 -6.08 -2.59 2.71
CA GLN A 48 -7.47 -2.95 2.97
C GLN A 48 -8.31 -3.06 1.70
N LEU A 49 -8.04 -2.27 0.66
CA LEU A 49 -8.73 -2.39 -0.63
C LEU A 49 -8.40 -3.72 -1.30
N GLU A 50 -7.12 -4.08 -1.32
CA GLU A 50 -6.66 -5.37 -1.83
C GLU A 50 -7.25 -6.52 -1.05
N GLU A 51 -7.03 -6.55 0.27
CA GLU A 51 -7.38 -7.70 1.09
C GLU A 51 -8.89 -7.92 1.24
N GLN A 52 -9.71 -6.87 1.11
CA GLN A 52 -11.17 -6.99 1.21
C GLN A 52 -11.85 -7.18 -0.15
N ILE A 53 -11.23 -6.76 -1.27
CA ILE A 53 -11.90 -6.72 -2.57
C ILE A 53 -11.10 -7.48 -3.64
N LEU A 54 -9.89 -7.04 -3.97
CA LEU A 54 -9.15 -7.62 -5.09
C LEU A 54 -8.70 -9.04 -4.81
N TYR A 55 -7.99 -9.24 -3.70
CA TYR A 55 -7.35 -10.52 -3.36
C TYR A 55 -8.33 -11.67 -3.17
N PRO A 56 -9.49 -11.50 -2.48
CA PRO A 56 -10.50 -12.56 -2.44
C PRO A 56 -11.00 -12.96 -3.82
N ALA A 57 -11.29 -11.97 -4.68
CA ALA A 57 -11.74 -12.23 -6.04
C ALA A 57 -10.66 -12.92 -6.88
N PHE A 58 -9.42 -12.43 -6.80
CA PHE A 58 -8.26 -12.98 -7.52
C PHE A 58 -8.00 -14.44 -7.16
N LYS A 59 -8.00 -14.73 -5.85
CA LYS A 59 -7.89 -16.09 -5.32
C LYS A 59 -9.02 -17.01 -5.78
N GLU A 60 -10.26 -16.51 -5.85
CA GLU A 60 -11.42 -17.30 -6.26
C GLU A 60 -11.42 -17.62 -7.76
N ALA A 61 -10.99 -16.66 -8.59
CA ALA A 61 -10.95 -16.82 -10.05
C ALA A 61 -9.72 -17.61 -10.55
N GLY A 62 -8.63 -17.59 -9.78
CA GLY A 62 -7.35 -18.18 -10.16
C GLY A 62 -7.16 -19.65 -9.79
N GLY A 63 -5.99 -20.17 -10.17
CA GLY A 63 -5.51 -21.52 -9.85
C GLY A 63 -4.41 -21.52 -8.79
N LYS A 64 -3.50 -22.50 -8.90
CA LYS A 64 -2.41 -22.69 -7.92
C LYS A 64 -1.40 -21.53 -7.92
N GLU A 65 -1.15 -20.94 -9.09
CA GLU A 65 -0.18 -19.86 -9.26
C GLU A 65 -0.70 -18.57 -8.61
N GLU A 66 -1.94 -18.19 -8.90
CA GLU A 66 -2.61 -17.04 -8.30
C GLU A 66 -2.76 -17.21 -6.78
N LEU A 67 -3.02 -18.44 -6.30
CA LEU A 67 -3.05 -18.74 -4.88
C LEU A 67 -1.69 -18.52 -4.21
N LYS A 68 -0.58 -18.81 -4.89
CA LYS A 68 0.77 -18.51 -4.40
C LYS A 68 0.99 -17.00 -4.32
N MET A 69 0.72 -16.28 -5.40
CA MET A 69 0.85 -14.81 -5.45
C MET A 69 0.04 -14.13 -4.35
N PHE A 70 -1.22 -14.57 -4.15
CA PHE A 70 -2.07 -14.09 -3.05
C PHE A 70 -1.41 -14.27 -1.67
N HIS A 71 -0.87 -15.46 -1.39
CA HIS A 71 -0.26 -15.73 -0.09
C HIS A 71 1.06 -14.99 0.12
N GLU A 72 1.83 -14.80 -0.94
CA GLU A 72 3.08 -14.05 -0.96
C GLU A 72 2.82 -12.56 -0.65
N ALA A 73 1.94 -11.92 -1.43
CA ALA A 73 1.54 -10.53 -1.23
C ALA A 73 0.99 -10.25 0.19
N LYS A 74 0.15 -11.15 0.72
CA LYS A 74 -0.35 -11.05 2.10
C LYS A 74 0.75 -11.10 3.17
N GLU A 75 1.79 -11.90 2.96
CA GLU A 75 2.91 -11.98 3.90
C GLU A 75 3.81 -10.75 3.81
N GLU A 76 3.96 -10.15 2.63
CA GLU A 76 4.65 -8.87 2.45
C GLU A 76 3.90 -7.73 3.15
N HIS A 77 2.57 -7.63 2.99
CA HIS A 77 1.72 -6.72 3.76
C HIS A 77 1.96 -6.88 5.26
N ARG A 78 1.89 -8.12 5.75
CA ARG A 78 2.11 -8.42 7.18
C ARG A 78 3.50 -7.98 7.64
N ALA A 79 4.53 -8.21 6.83
CA ALA A 79 5.89 -7.80 7.16
C ALA A 79 6.00 -6.28 7.32
N VAL A 80 5.44 -5.52 6.38
CA VAL A 80 5.43 -4.06 6.45
C VAL A 80 4.61 -3.57 7.64
N ASP A 81 3.37 -4.02 7.79
CA ASP A 81 2.43 -3.55 8.81
C ASP A 81 2.84 -3.94 10.24
N SER A 82 3.35 -5.15 10.43
CA SER A 82 3.63 -5.68 11.77
C SER A 82 5.05 -5.41 12.25
N LEU A 83 6.01 -5.24 11.33
CA LEU A 83 7.43 -5.15 11.69
C LEU A 83 8.04 -3.81 11.29
N VAL A 84 7.81 -3.34 10.06
CA VAL A 84 8.58 -2.23 9.50
C VAL A 84 7.98 -0.87 9.84
N LEU A 85 6.68 -0.69 9.58
CA LEU A 85 5.96 0.56 9.89
C LEU A 85 5.99 0.90 11.39
N PRO A 86 5.73 -0.03 12.33
CA PRO A 86 5.78 0.26 13.76
C PRO A 86 7.17 0.69 14.23
N ASP A 87 8.22 0.05 13.71
CA ASP A 87 9.60 0.42 13.97
C ASP A 87 9.92 1.81 13.42
N LEU A 88 9.53 2.12 12.18
CA LEU A 88 9.73 3.44 11.61
C LEU A 88 9.00 4.53 12.42
N LYS A 89 7.74 4.29 12.81
CA LYS A 89 6.92 5.18 13.64
C LYS A 89 7.49 5.47 15.03
N SER A 90 8.14 4.48 15.63
CA SER A 90 8.79 4.64 16.94
C SER A 90 10.18 5.28 16.87
N THR A 91 10.65 5.67 15.68
CA THR A 91 11.98 6.25 15.48
C THR A 91 11.94 7.77 15.49
N ASP A 92 12.89 8.41 16.18
CA ASP A 92 13.07 9.86 16.13
C ASP A 92 13.37 10.32 14.68
N PRO A 93 12.52 11.17 14.06
CA PRO A 93 12.71 11.63 12.68
C PRO A 93 13.99 12.46 12.45
N SER A 94 14.61 12.98 13.51
CA SER A 94 15.89 13.70 13.43
C SER A 94 17.11 12.77 13.42
N SER A 95 16.91 11.46 13.60
CA SER A 95 18.01 10.48 13.68
C SER A 95 18.44 9.93 12.31
N VAL A 96 19.69 9.46 12.23
CA VAL A 96 20.18 8.68 11.08
C VAL A 96 19.48 7.31 11.01
N GLN A 97 19.06 6.77 12.16
CA GLN A 97 18.30 5.51 12.23
C GLN A 97 16.97 5.61 11.46
N PHE A 98 16.30 6.77 11.52
CA PHE A 98 15.09 7.02 10.73
C PHE A 98 15.37 6.87 9.24
N SER A 99 16.46 7.48 8.73
CA SER A 99 16.85 7.36 7.33
C SER A 99 17.04 5.89 6.91
N GLY A 100 17.70 5.10 7.77
CA GLY A 100 17.88 3.66 7.53
C GLY A 100 16.55 2.88 7.49
N ARG A 101 15.68 3.09 8.48
CA ARG A 101 14.36 2.42 8.54
C ARG A 101 13.44 2.85 7.39
N ALA A 102 13.46 4.14 7.02
CA ALA A 102 12.72 4.67 5.87
C ALA A 102 13.18 4.03 4.56
N LYS A 103 14.49 3.80 4.38
CA LYS A 103 15.04 3.11 3.20
C LYS A 103 14.57 1.65 3.13
N VAL A 104 14.63 0.91 4.24
CA VAL A 104 14.13 -0.48 4.29
C VAL A 104 12.64 -0.55 3.98
N CYS A 105 11.84 0.35 4.56
CA CYS A 105 10.41 0.46 4.24
C CYS A 105 10.17 0.71 2.74
N LYS A 106 10.96 1.62 2.15
CA LYS A 106 10.90 1.92 0.73
C LYS A 106 11.19 0.69 -0.13
N GLU A 107 12.29 -0.01 0.14
CA GLU A 107 12.71 -1.18 -0.65
C GLU A 107 11.65 -2.31 -0.61
N LEU A 108 11.06 -2.57 0.56
CA LEU A 108 10.03 -3.61 0.69
C LEU A 108 8.73 -3.25 -0.02
N LEU A 109 8.27 -1.99 0.10
CA LEU A 109 7.07 -1.54 -0.59
C LEU A 109 7.28 -1.45 -2.11
N GLU A 110 8.43 -0.98 -2.59
CA GLU A 110 8.72 -0.94 -4.03
C GLU A 110 8.82 -2.35 -4.63
N HIS A 111 9.40 -3.31 -3.91
CA HIS A 111 9.43 -4.71 -4.34
C HIS A 111 8.02 -5.29 -4.48
N HIS A 112 7.20 -5.17 -3.43
CA HIS A 112 5.81 -5.60 -3.43
C HIS A 112 5.02 -5.00 -4.59
N ILE A 113 5.13 -3.68 -4.77
CA ILE A 113 4.47 -2.96 -5.86
C ILE A 113 4.93 -3.49 -7.24
N GLU A 114 6.21 -3.78 -7.42
CA GLU A 114 6.74 -4.30 -8.67
C GLU A 114 6.18 -5.70 -8.97
N GLU A 115 6.09 -6.59 -7.99
CA GLU A 115 5.48 -7.92 -8.16
C GLU A 115 4.00 -7.82 -8.53
N GLU A 116 3.25 -6.93 -7.88
CA GLU A 116 1.85 -6.73 -8.23
C GLU A 116 1.66 -6.15 -9.63
N GLU A 117 2.36 -5.06 -9.96
CA GLU A 117 2.20 -4.38 -11.25
C GLU A 117 2.69 -5.22 -12.43
N SER A 118 3.73 -6.04 -12.24
CA SER A 118 4.34 -6.84 -13.31
C SER A 118 3.79 -8.26 -13.44
N GLU A 119 3.21 -8.83 -12.37
CA GLU A 119 2.71 -10.20 -12.37
C GLU A 119 1.21 -10.28 -12.03
N MET A 120 0.81 -9.84 -10.84
CA MET A 120 -0.55 -10.04 -10.35
C MET A 120 -1.60 -9.26 -11.16
N PHE A 121 -1.36 -7.99 -11.45
CA PHE A 121 -2.31 -7.12 -12.15
C PHE A 121 -2.53 -7.54 -13.61
N PRO A 122 -1.49 -7.90 -14.39
CA PRO A 122 -1.69 -8.55 -15.68
C PRO A 122 -2.56 -9.80 -15.60
N LYS A 123 -2.34 -10.67 -14.62
CA LYS A 123 -3.18 -11.87 -14.42
C LYS A 123 -4.61 -11.52 -14.04
N ALA A 124 -4.81 -10.52 -13.17
CA ALA A 124 -6.14 -10.04 -12.83
C ALA A 124 -6.90 -9.53 -14.07
N ARG A 125 -6.21 -8.87 -15.01
CA ARG A 125 -6.80 -8.43 -16.29
C ARG A 125 -7.13 -9.58 -17.25
N GLU A 126 -6.49 -10.73 -17.11
CA GLU A 126 -6.85 -11.96 -17.85
C GLU A 126 -8.04 -12.68 -17.21
N LEU A 127 -8.14 -12.66 -15.88
CA LEU A 127 -9.17 -13.37 -15.10
C LEU A 127 -10.51 -12.64 -15.05
N PHE A 128 -10.50 -11.31 -15.12
CA PHE A 128 -11.68 -10.48 -14.98
C PHE A 128 -11.98 -9.69 -16.25
N ASP A 129 -13.24 -9.69 -16.66
CA ASP A 129 -13.69 -8.78 -17.70
C ASP A 129 -13.73 -7.33 -17.20
N GLN A 130 -13.87 -6.41 -18.16
CA GLN A 130 -13.89 -4.97 -17.88
C GLN A 130 -15.00 -4.59 -16.88
N ALA A 131 -16.20 -5.17 -17.02
CA ALA A 131 -17.33 -4.86 -16.17
C ALA A 131 -17.08 -5.27 -14.71
N ARG A 132 -16.43 -6.42 -14.49
CA ARG A 132 -16.04 -6.90 -13.16
C ARG A 132 -14.97 -6.00 -12.55
N LEU A 133 -13.95 -5.61 -13.30
CA LEU A 133 -12.90 -4.69 -12.82
C LEU A 133 -13.47 -3.30 -12.48
N GLU A 134 -14.42 -2.79 -13.26
CA GLU A 134 -15.11 -1.53 -12.99
C GLU A 134 -15.97 -1.61 -11.72
N ALA A 135 -16.72 -2.71 -11.53
CA ALA A 135 -17.52 -2.93 -10.34
C ALA A 135 -16.65 -2.99 -9.06
N MET A 136 -15.52 -3.70 -9.10
CA MET A 136 -14.56 -3.72 -7.99
C MET A 136 -13.96 -2.33 -7.75
N GLY A 137 -13.64 -1.58 -8.82
CA GLY A 137 -13.12 -0.22 -8.70
C GLY A 137 -14.10 0.74 -8.01
N GLN A 138 -15.39 0.62 -8.29
CA GLN A 138 -16.42 1.38 -7.58
C GLN A 138 -16.48 1.01 -6.09
N GLN A 139 -16.49 -0.28 -5.76
CA GLN A 139 -16.49 -0.75 -4.37
C GLN A 139 -15.27 -0.25 -3.59
N MET A 140 -14.09 -0.31 -4.23
CA MET A 140 -12.84 0.20 -3.66
C MET A 140 -12.89 1.71 -3.43
N ALA A 141 -13.41 2.49 -4.38
CA ALA A 141 -13.52 3.93 -4.22
C ALA A 141 -14.43 4.31 -3.03
N GLU A 142 -15.58 3.64 -2.89
CA GLU A 142 -16.50 3.84 -1.76
C GLU A 142 -15.85 3.43 -0.43
N LEU A 143 -15.18 2.28 -0.40
CA LEU A 143 -14.45 1.79 0.77
C LEU A 143 -13.33 2.75 1.19
N LYS A 144 -12.54 3.21 0.23
CA LYS A 144 -11.43 4.16 0.43
C LYS A 144 -11.90 5.46 1.06
N GLU A 145 -12.98 6.05 0.55
CA GLU A 145 -13.55 7.29 1.11
C GLU A 145 -14.05 7.10 2.54
N ARG A 146 -14.63 5.93 2.85
CA ARG A 146 -15.03 5.59 4.22
C ARG A 146 -13.80 5.47 5.14
N LEU A 147 -12.81 4.68 4.74
CA LEU A 147 -11.60 4.45 5.53
C LEU A 147 -10.80 5.74 5.75
N LYS A 148 -10.73 6.64 4.77
CA LYS A 148 -10.11 7.96 4.93
C LYS A 148 -10.79 8.78 6.03
N LYS A 149 -12.13 8.80 6.06
CA LYS A 149 -12.89 9.51 7.10
C LYS A 149 -12.66 8.91 8.49
N GLU A 150 -12.67 7.58 8.59
CA GLU A 150 -12.41 6.85 9.83
C GLU A 150 -10.98 7.11 10.36
N PHE A 151 -9.99 7.05 9.48
CA PHE A 151 -8.60 7.32 9.83
C PHE A 151 -8.39 8.76 10.33
N MET A 152 -8.98 9.74 9.65
CA MET A 152 -8.94 11.15 10.09
C MET A 152 -9.65 11.36 11.44
N ALA A 153 -10.79 10.69 11.67
CA ALA A 153 -11.49 10.78 12.94
C ALA A 153 -10.67 10.19 14.10
N ASN A 154 -9.98 9.07 13.87
CA ASN A 154 -9.14 8.42 14.88
C ASN A 154 -7.88 9.23 15.24
N GLN A 155 -7.39 10.09 14.36
CA GLN A 155 -6.29 10.99 14.68
C GLN A 155 -6.72 12.24 15.46
N ALA A 156 -7.99 12.62 15.39
CA ALA A 156 -8.53 13.79 16.07
C ALA A 156 -9.02 13.48 17.50
N ALA A 157 -9.12 12.20 17.87
CA ALA A 157 -9.55 11.70 19.17
C ALA A 157 -8.36 11.47 20.11
#